data_AF-A0A353R639-F1
#
_entry.id   AF-A0A353R639-F1
#
_cell.length_a   1.000
_cell.length_b   1.000
_cell.length_c   1.000
_cell.angle_alpha   90.00
_cell.angle_beta   90.00
_cell.angle_gamma   90.00
#
_symmetry.space_group_name_H-M   'P 1'
#
loop_
_entity.id
_entity.type
_entity.pdbx_description
1 polymer ?
#
loop_
_entity_poly.entity_id
_entity_poly.type
_entity_poly.pdbx_seq_one_letter_code
_entity_poly.pdbx_strand_id
1 'polypeptide(L)'
;MKQLESLFKSYTGFPASTITELPSSGSNRRYFRIVGEKDTLIGTFGSCKEENKAFIAIAEHFHKQGLPVPRVYAHSRDFSCYLQQDLGDRILYNAVDEGRSRGNYNPREKSLLFKAMEALPALQFKGAQGLDFSVCYPQPEFDERMISFDLNYFKYCF
;
A
#
# COMPACT_ATOMS: atom_id res chain seq x y z
N MET A 1 16.17 -10.42 -2.75
CA MET A 1 15.52 -11.51 -3.51
C MET A 1 15.40 -12.83 -2.74
N LYS A 2 16.50 -13.50 -2.36
CA LYS A 2 16.43 -14.79 -1.63
C LYS A 2 15.46 -14.82 -0.43
N GLN A 3 15.40 -13.73 0.34
CA GLN A 3 14.50 -13.61 1.49
C GLN A 3 13.01 -13.56 1.09
N LEU A 4 12.66 -12.83 0.03
CA LEU A 4 11.28 -12.77 -0.50
C LEU A 4 10.87 -14.12 -1.11
N GLU A 5 11.77 -14.77 -1.86
CA GLU A 5 11.55 -16.13 -2.38
C GLU A 5 11.29 -17.13 -1.25
N SER A 6 12.11 -17.07 -0.19
CA SER A 6 11.96 -17.94 0.99
C SER A 6 10.65 -17.67 1.72
N LEU A 7 10.28 -16.39 1.89
CA LEU A 7 9.02 -16.00 2.52
C LEU A 7 7.81 -16.45 1.68
N PHE A 8 7.87 -16.28 0.36
CA PHE A 8 6.83 -16.74 -0.55
C PHE A 8 6.62 -18.24 -0.45
N LYS A 9 7.70 -19.02 -0.60
CA LYS A 9 7.64 -20.48 -0.49
C LYS A 9 7.16 -20.95 0.88
N SER A 10 7.59 -20.27 1.95
CA SER A 10 7.13 -20.56 3.31
C SER A 10 5.63 -20.33 3.48
N TYR A 11 5.07 -19.31 2.82
CA TYR A 11 3.66 -18.95 2.95
C TYR A 11 2.75 -19.79 2.04
N THR A 12 3.12 -19.96 0.77
CA THR A 12 2.30 -20.66 -0.23
C THR A 12 2.55 -22.17 -0.27
N GLY A 13 3.70 -22.63 0.23
CA GLY A 13 4.16 -24.01 0.09
C GLY A 13 4.84 -24.31 -1.26
N PHE A 14 4.78 -23.39 -2.23
CA PHE A 14 5.31 -23.57 -3.58
C PHE A 14 6.42 -22.55 -3.89
N PRO A 15 7.45 -22.93 -4.66
CA PRO A 15 8.44 -21.95 -5.13
C PRO A 15 7.77 -20.90 -6.04
N ALA A 16 8.37 -19.72 -6.11
CA ALA A 16 8.01 -18.73 -7.11
C ALA A 16 8.43 -19.22 -8.51
N SER A 17 7.53 -19.11 -9.48
CA SER A 17 7.79 -19.35 -10.90
C SER A 17 8.46 -18.14 -11.54
N THR A 18 7.96 -16.94 -11.26
CA THR A 18 8.55 -15.69 -11.73
C THR A 18 8.51 -14.63 -10.64
N ILE A 19 9.51 -13.75 -10.66
CA ILE A 19 9.54 -12.56 -9.81
C ILE A 19 9.94 -11.36 -10.66
N THR A 20 9.03 -10.40 -10.74
CA THR A 20 9.20 -9.21 -11.55
C THR A 20 9.15 -7.98 -10.64
N GLU A 21 10.20 -7.17 -10.68
CA GLU A 21 10.21 -5.89 -9.98
C GLU A 21 9.21 -4.93 -10.63
N LEU A 22 8.39 -4.30 -9.80
CA LEU A 22 7.46 -3.26 -10.23
C LEU A 22 8.15 -1.89 -10.20
N PRO A 23 7.71 -0.92 -11.03
CA PRO A 23 8.27 0.42 -11.04
C PRO A 23 8.34 1.03 -9.63
N SER A 24 9.45 1.72 -9.34
CA SER A 24 9.59 2.44 -8.08
C SER A 24 8.55 3.54 -7.94
N SER A 25 8.11 3.76 -6.71
CA SER A 25 7.26 4.89 -6.33
C SER A 25 8.07 5.86 -5.46
N GLY A 26 7.46 6.94 -4.96
CA GLY A 26 8.14 7.95 -4.14
C GLY A 26 8.67 7.51 -2.77
N SER A 27 8.81 6.20 -2.51
CA SER A 27 9.34 5.63 -1.27
C SER A 27 10.56 4.77 -1.54
N ASN A 28 11.39 4.50 -0.52
CA ASN A 28 12.49 3.55 -0.62
C ASN A 28 12.05 2.07 -0.66
N ARG A 29 10.74 1.79 -0.60
CA ARG A 29 10.19 0.43 -0.74
C ARG A 29 10.24 -0.02 -2.19
N ARG A 30 10.71 -1.25 -2.39
CA ARG A 30 10.72 -1.95 -3.67
C ARG A 30 9.63 -3.01 -3.68
N TYR A 31 8.86 -3.07 -4.76
CA TYR A 31 7.74 -3.99 -4.91
C TYR A 31 8.06 -5.01 -6.00
N PHE A 32 7.65 -6.26 -5.78
CA PHE A 32 7.88 -7.36 -6.69
C PHE A 32 6.58 -8.12 -6.86
N ARG A 33 6.13 -8.31 -8.10
CA ARG A 33 5.07 -9.28 -8.40
C ARG A 33 5.69 -10.67 -8.43
N ILE A 34 5.22 -11.55 -7.56
CA ILE A 34 5.68 -12.92 -7.40
C ILE A 34 4.56 -13.85 -7.86
N VAL A 35 4.80 -14.58 -8.93
CA VAL A 35 3.85 -15.56 -9.47
C VAL A 35 4.31 -16.95 -9.05
N GLY A 36 3.48 -17.69 -8.32
CA GLY A 36 3.65 -19.11 -8.02
C GLY A 36 2.74 -19.98 -8.88
N GLU A 37 2.62 -21.26 -8.52
CA GLU A 37 1.73 -22.20 -9.22
C GLU A 37 0.25 -21.85 -9.05
N LYS A 38 -0.16 -21.40 -7.86
CA LYS A 38 -1.56 -21.17 -7.49
C LYS A 38 -1.87 -19.72 -7.12
N ASP A 39 -0.85 -18.98 -6.68
CA ASP A 39 -1.01 -17.66 -6.08
C ASP A 39 -0.10 -16.64 -6.77
N THR A 40 -0.61 -15.43 -6.95
CA THR A 40 0.17 -14.25 -7.32
C THR A 40 0.10 -13.25 -6.17
N LEU A 41 1.25 -12.87 -5.63
CA LEU A 41 1.38 -11.98 -4.48
C LEU A 41 2.32 -10.82 -4.80
N ILE A 42 2.16 -9.71 -4.09
CA ILE A 42 3.14 -8.63 -4.10
C ILE A 42 4.09 -8.81 -2.92
N GLY A 43 5.37 -9.02 -3.21
CA GLY A 43 6.44 -8.95 -2.24
C GLY A 43 6.95 -7.53 -2.11
N THR A 44 7.08 -7.03 -0.89
CA THR A 44 7.68 -5.73 -0.60
C THR A 44 8.98 -5.90 0.15
N PHE A 45 10.00 -5.15 -0.25
CA PHE A 45 11.27 -5.02 0.45
C PHE A 45 11.47 -3.54 0.82
N GLY A 46 11.51 -3.24 2.12
CA GLY A 46 11.65 -1.88 2.63
C GLY A 46 12.97 -1.69 3.39
N SER A 47 13.60 -0.52 3.23
CA SER A 47 14.83 -0.18 3.96
C SER A 47 14.58 0.29 5.40
N CYS A 48 13.36 0.71 5.74
CA CYS A 48 12.96 1.12 7.07
C CYS A 48 12.03 0.07 7.71
N LYS A 49 12.47 -0.53 8.83
CA LYS A 49 11.74 -1.60 9.50
C LYS A 49 10.53 -1.06 10.25
N GLU A 50 10.64 0.14 10.80
CA GLU A 50 9.61 0.86 11.52
C GLU A 50 8.46 1.23 10.58
N GLU A 51 8.77 1.74 9.38
CA GLU A 51 7.78 1.98 8.32
C GLU A 51 7.05 0.69 7.93
N ASN A 52 7.77 -0.43 7.76
CA ASN A 52 7.16 -1.72 7.42
C ASN A 52 6.24 -2.24 8.54
N LYS A 53 6.67 -2.15 9.81
CA LYS A 53 5.84 -2.54 10.96
C LYS A 53 4.55 -1.70 11.02
N ALA A 54 4.66 -0.39 10.83
CA ALA A 54 3.52 0.51 10.78
C ALA A 54 2.54 0.11 9.66
N PHE A 55 3.05 -0.11 8.45
CA PHE A 55 2.23 -0.54 7.31
C PHE A 55 1.48 -1.85 7.60
N ILE A 56 2.19 -2.86 8.11
CA ILE A 56 1.60 -4.18 8.41
C ILE A 56 0.50 -4.05 9.48
N ALA A 57 0.78 -3.34 10.57
CA ALA A 57 -0.19 -3.16 11.66
C ALA A 57 -1.45 -2.41 11.19
N ILE A 58 -1.28 -1.32 10.44
CA ILE A 58 -2.39 -0.50 9.93
C ILE A 58 -3.18 -1.27 8.87
N ALA A 59 -2.52 -1.98 7.95
CA ALA A 59 -3.18 -2.79 6.93
C ALA A 59 -4.01 -3.92 7.55
N GLU A 60 -3.48 -4.62 8.55
CA GLU A 60 -4.23 -5.64 9.28
C GLU A 60 -5.44 -5.06 10.03
N HIS A 61 -5.27 -3.91 10.69
CA HIS A 61 -6.36 -3.21 11.37
C HIS A 61 -7.46 -2.82 10.39
N PHE A 62 -7.12 -2.14 9.29
CA PHE A 62 -8.08 -1.73 8.27
C PHE A 62 -8.76 -2.93 7.60
N HIS A 63 -8.04 -4.03 7.37
CA HIS A 63 -8.63 -5.25 6.84
C HIS A 63 -9.68 -5.84 7.80
N LYS A 64 -9.41 -5.87 9.12
CA LYS A 64 -10.38 -6.31 10.14
C LYS A 64 -11.62 -5.42 10.20
N GLN A 65 -11.47 -4.13 9.88
CA GLN A 65 -12.58 -3.19 9.74
C GLN A 65 -13.37 -3.36 8.42
N GLY A 66 -12.97 -4.28 7.54
CA GLY A 66 -13.61 -4.49 6.24
C GLY A 66 -13.39 -3.32 5.27
N LEU A 67 -12.30 -2.56 5.45
CA LEU A 67 -11.93 -1.48 4.53
C LEU A 67 -11.20 -2.05 3.30
N PRO A 68 -11.28 -1.36 2.14
CA PRO A 68 -10.71 -1.83 0.88
C PRO A 68 -9.18 -1.60 0.84
N VAL A 69 -8.46 -2.39 1.63
CA VAL A 69 -6.99 -2.37 1.72
C VAL A 69 -6.40 -3.73 1.32
N PRO A 70 -5.16 -3.80 0.80
CA PRO A 70 -4.52 -5.07 0.52
C PRO A 70 -4.36 -5.86 1.82
N ARG A 71 -4.71 -7.15 1.77
CA ARG A 71 -4.40 -8.05 2.88
C ARG A 71 -2.90 -8.32 2.92
N VAL A 72 -2.29 -8.16 4.09
CA VAL A 72 -0.94 -8.68 4.37
C VAL A 72 -1.06 -10.15 4.77
N TYR A 73 -0.23 -10.98 4.16
CA TYR A 73 -0.29 -12.44 4.29
C TYR A 73 0.82 -12.99 5.19
N ALA A 74 2.03 -12.46 5.02
CA ALA A 74 3.20 -12.89 5.77
C ALA A 74 4.24 -11.78 5.80
N HIS A 75 5.13 -11.80 6.77
CA HIS A 75 6.30 -10.93 6.84
C HIS A 75 7.51 -11.70 7.35
N SER A 76 8.72 -11.21 7.05
CA SER A 76 9.93 -11.77 7.63
C SER A 76 10.02 -11.46 9.12
N ARG A 77 10.77 -12.28 9.86
CA ARG A 77 10.97 -12.12 11.31
C ARG A 77 11.51 -10.75 11.71
N ASP A 78 12.32 -10.14 10.85
CA ASP A 78 12.95 -8.83 11.07
C ASP A 78 12.17 -7.66 10.43
N PHE A 79 10.99 -7.93 9.86
CA PHE A 79 10.13 -6.95 9.18
C PHE A 79 10.78 -6.22 8.00
N SER A 80 11.87 -6.73 7.42
CA SER A 80 12.48 -6.13 6.22
C SER A 80 11.72 -6.45 4.93
N CYS A 81 10.93 -7.53 4.90
CA CYS A 81 10.03 -7.81 3.81
C CYS A 81 8.67 -8.38 4.25
N TYR A 82 7.67 -8.22 3.39
CA TYR A 82 6.33 -8.77 3.57
C TYR A 82 5.68 -9.14 2.24
N LEU A 83 4.67 -10.02 2.30
CA LEU A 83 3.82 -10.43 1.19
C LEU A 83 2.42 -9.85 1.41
N GLN A 84 1.87 -9.26 0.36
CA GLN A 84 0.53 -8.71 0.37
C GLN A 84 -0.25 -9.13 -0.88
N GLN A 85 -1.56 -8.91 -0.84
CA GLN A 85 -2.47 -9.13 -1.96
C GLN A 85 -2.05 -8.35 -3.21
N ASP A 86 -2.06 -9.03 -4.36
CA ASP A 86 -2.01 -8.40 -5.67
C ASP A 86 -3.42 -7.92 -6.05
N LEU A 87 -3.57 -6.60 -6.22
CA LEU A 87 -4.82 -5.95 -6.64
C LEU A 87 -4.90 -5.74 -8.16
N GLY A 88 -3.90 -6.25 -8.90
CA GLY A 88 -3.78 -6.12 -10.34
C GLY A 88 -3.16 -4.79 -10.78
N ASP A 89 -3.18 -4.56 -12.10
CA ASP A 89 -2.45 -3.45 -12.74
C ASP A 89 -3.30 -2.20 -12.98
N ARG A 90 -4.60 -2.25 -12.67
CA ARG A 90 -5.52 -1.17 -13.00
C ARG A 90 -5.54 -0.12 -11.89
N ILE A 91 -4.79 0.97 -12.09
CA ILE A 91 -4.82 2.15 -11.24
C ILE A 91 -5.91 3.15 -11.65
N LEU A 92 -6.44 3.92 -10.69
CA LEU A 92 -7.49 4.91 -10.94
C LEU A 92 -7.04 5.95 -11.98
N TYR A 93 -5.78 6.39 -11.95
CA TYR A 93 -5.20 7.36 -12.88
C TYR A 93 -5.38 6.95 -14.35
N ASN A 94 -5.06 5.70 -14.69
CA ASN A 94 -5.25 5.16 -16.04
C ASN A 94 -6.74 4.90 -16.33
N ALA A 95 -7.52 4.56 -15.31
CA ALA A 95 -8.94 4.25 -15.46
C ALA A 95 -9.81 5.48 -15.77
N VAL A 96 -9.31 6.70 -15.54
CA VAL A 96 -9.98 7.98 -15.80
C VAL A 96 -9.26 8.86 -16.83
N ASP A 97 -8.46 8.23 -17.69
CA ASP A 97 -7.59 8.90 -18.65
C ASP A 97 -8.34 9.79 -19.66
N GLU A 98 -9.52 9.37 -20.10
CA GLU A 98 -10.31 10.11 -21.08
C GLU A 98 -10.77 11.44 -20.50
N GLY A 99 -11.39 11.39 -19.33
CA GLY A 99 -11.85 12.58 -18.62
C GLY A 99 -10.71 13.49 -18.19
N ARG A 100 -9.58 12.91 -17.76
CA ARG A 100 -8.36 13.66 -17.41
C ARG A 100 -7.76 14.38 -18.61
N SER A 101 -7.73 13.74 -19.78
CA SER A 101 -7.12 14.29 -20.99
C SER A 101 -8.01 15.31 -21.70
N ARG A 102 -9.34 15.17 -21.61
CA ARG A 102 -10.31 16.00 -22.35
C ARG A 102 -11.03 17.04 -21.48
N GLY A 103 -10.89 16.96 -20.16
CA GLY A 103 -11.60 17.81 -19.21
C GLY A 103 -13.08 17.46 -19.02
N ASN A 104 -13.55 16.35 -19.60
CA ASN A 104 -14.94 15.91 -19.47
C ASN A 104 -15.02 14.42 -19.17
N TYR A 105 -15.38 14.08 -17.93
CA TYR A 105 -15.45 12.71 -17.43
C TYR A 105 -16.76 12.03 -17.84
N ASN A 106 -16.66 10.83 -18.40
CA ASN A 106 -17.82 10.03 -18.77
C ASN A 106 -18.49 9.40 -17.51
N PRO A 107 -19.72 8.86 -17.62
CA PRO A 107 -20.44 8.30 -16.46
C PRO A 107 -19.68 7.20 -15.71
N ARG A 108 -18.90 6.37 -16.42
CA ARG A 108 -18.09 5.30 -15.83
C ARG A 108 -16.94 5.88 -15.01
N GLU A 109 -16.22 6.86 -15.54
CA GLU A 109 -15.12 7.51 -14.83
C GLU A 109 -15.62 8.26 -13.59
N LYS A 110 -16.74 9.00 -13.72
CA LYS A 110 -17.41 9.64 -12.59
C LYS A 110 -17.77 8.64 -11.50
N SER A 111 -18.31 7.48 -11.86
CA SER A 111 -18.62 6.42 -10.90
C SER A 111 -17.38 5.91 -10.15
N LEU A 112 -16.24 5.76 -10.83
CA LEU A 112 -14.97 5.37 -10.18
C LEU A 112 -14.47 6.45 -9.22
N LEU A 113 -14.55 7.73 -9.62
CA LEU A 113 -14.18 8.85 -8.76
C LEU A 113 -15.09 8.95 -7.53
N PHE A 114 -16.40 8.79 -7.70
CA PHE A 114 -17.33 8.76 -6.56
C PHE A 114 -17.01 7.63 -5.59
N LYS A 115 -16.77 6.40 -6.08
CA LYS A 115 -16.36 5.28 -5.22
C LYS A 115 -15.07 5.56 -4.46
N ALA A 116 -14.08 6.19 -5.10
CA ALA A 116 -12.84 6.57 -4.44
C ALA A 116 -13.09 7.62 -3.35
N MET A 117 -13.87 8.67 -3.65
CA MET A 117 -14.21 9.71 -2.69
C MET A 117 -15.04 9.18 -1.51
N GLU A 118 -15.95 8.24 -1.74
CA GLU A 118 -16.73 7.56 -0.69
C GLU A 118 -15.86 6.69 0.22
N ALA A 119 -14.78 6.11 -0.31
CA ALA A 119 -13.86 5.27 0.48
C ALA A 119 -12.99 6.09 1.45
N LEU A 120 -12.67 7.35 1.12
CA LEU A 120 -11.83 8.22 1.96
C LEU A 120 -12.39 8.43 3.38
N PRO A 121 -13.64 8.88 3.59
CA PRO A 121 -14.18 9.04 4.93
C PRO A 121 -14.31 7.71 5.67
N ALA A 122 -14.59 6.61 4.96
CA ALA A 122 -14.60 5.29 5.58
C ALA A 122 -13.21 4.92 6.12
N LEU A 123 -12.14 5.15 5.34
CA LEU A 123 -10.77 4.91 5.78
C LEU A 123 -10.41 5.77 7.00
N GLN A 124 -10.82 7.05 7.02
CA GLN A 124 -10.52 7.97 8.10
C GLN A 124 -11.31 7.67 9.38
N PHE A 125 -12.64 7.63 9.31
CA PHE A 125 -13.48 7.53 10.50
C PHE A 125 -13.63 6.10 10.98
N LYS A 126 -14.00 5.17 10.09
CA LYS A 126 -14.13 3.75 10.46
C LYS A 126 -12.76 3.15 10.74
N GLY A 127 -11.75 3.50 9.95
CA GLY A 127 -10.38 3.02 10.16
C GLY A 127 -9.76 3.49 11.47
N ALA A 128 -10.09 4.70 11.95
CA ALA A 128 -9.59 5.18 13.25
C ALA A 128 -10.22 4.47 14.47
N GLN A 129 -11.38 3.82 14.32
CA GLN A 129 -12.05 3.17 15.44
C GLN A 129 -11.19 2.03 15.99
N GLY A 130 -10.70 2.22 17.22
CA GLY A 130 -9.85 1.24 17.90
C GLY A 130 -8.45 1.08 17.30
N LEU A 131 -8.01 2.00 16.44
CA LEU A 131 -6.62 2.00 15.96
C LEU A 131 -5.68 2.41 17.09
N ASP A 132 -4.64 1.61 17.32
CA ASP A 132 -3.50 2.01 18.15
C ASP A 132 -2.60 2.94 17.34
N PHE A 133 -2.71 4.25 17.56
CA PHE A 133 -1.91 5.24 16.84
C PHE A 133 -0.41 5.19 17.18
N SER A 134 -0.01 4.52 18.26
CA SER A 134 1.42 4.38 18.61
C SER A 134 2.20 3.54 17.60
N VAL A 135 1.51 2.76 16.75
CA VAL A 135 2.13 1.97 15.68
C VAL A 135 2.48 2.80 14.45
N CYS A 136 1.95 4.03 14.33
CA CYS A 136 2.21 4.89 13.19
C CYS A 136 3.67 5.36 13.17
N TYR A 137 4.18 5.56 11.95
CA TYR A 137 5.54 5.99 11.69
C TYR A 137 5.52 7.08 10.59
N PRO A 138 6.33 8.15 10.69
CA PRO A 138 7.37 8.41 11.70
C PRO A 138 6.83 8.99 13.01
N GLN A 139 5.56 9.42 13.05
CA GLN A 139 4.93 10.01 14.23
C GLN A 139 3.53 9.41 14.45
N PRO A 140 3.06 9.31 15.70
CA PRO A 140 1.73 8.80 16.03
C PRO A 140 0.59 9.77 15.65
N GLU A 141 0.91 11.06 15.57
CA GLU A 141 -0.05 12.13 15.33
C GLU A 141 0.48 13.14 14.30
N PHE A 142 -0.45 13.83 13.64
CA PHE A 142 -0.15 14.89 12.69
C PHE A 142 -0.31 16.24 13.39
N ASP A 143 0.75 16.67 14.07
CA ASP A 143 0.79 17.89 14.89
C ASP A 143 1.31 19.12 14.11
N GLU A 144 1.44 20.26 14.79
CA GLU A 144 1.97 21.50 14.22
C GLU A 144 3.38 21.33 13.61
N ARG A 145 4.20 20.45 14.19
CA ARG A 145 5.54 20.17 13.67
C ARG A 145 5.47 19.43 12.35
N MET A 146 4.60 18.43 12.23
CA MET A 146 4.40 17.69 10.98
C MET A 146 3.84 18.60 9.88
N ILE A 147 2.90 19.50 10.23
CA ILE A 147 2.42 20.54 9.29
C ILE A 147 3.58 21.43 8.84
N SER A 148 4.40 21.92 9.76
CA SER A 148 5.55 22.76 9.44
C SER A 148 6.59 22.04 8.59
N PHE A 149 6.80 20.75 8.84
CA PHE A 149 7.68 19.90 8.05
C PHE A 149 7.17 19.79 6.61
N ASP A 150 5.90 19.45 6.41
CA ASP A 150 5.29 19.35 5.08
C ASP A 150 5.35 20.68 4.33
N LEU A 151 5.01 21.80 4.98
CA LEU A 151 5.08 23.13 4.37
C LEU A 151 6.50 23.50 3.92
N ASN A 152 7.51 23.18 4.74
CA ASN A 152 8.90 23.41 4.37
C ASN A 152 9.33 22.48 3.24
N TYR A 153 8.94 21.21 3.27
CA TYR A 153 9.22 20.26 2.19
C TYR A 153 8.66 20.78 0.86
N PHE A 154 7.41 21.27 0.84
CA PHE A 154 6.84 21.90 -0.36
C PHE A 154 7.64 23.12 -0.81
N LYS A 155 7.98 24.03 0.09
CA LYS A 155 8.74 25.26 -0.24
C LYS A 155 10.12 25.00 -0.83
N TYR A 156 10.80 23.93 -0.43
CA TYR A 156 12.19 23.66 -0.80
C TYR A 156 12.36 22.59 -1.88
N CYS A 157 11.33 21.78 -2.15
CA CYS A 157 11.40 20.66 -3.10
C CYS A 157 10.51 20.83 -4.33
N PHE A 158 9.64 21.84 -4.39
CA PHE A 158 8.78 22.18 -5.53
C PHE A 158 8.71 23.69 -5.75
#